data_AF-A0AAD8CSC3-F1
#
_entry.id   AF-A0AAD8CSC3-F1
#
_cell.length_a   1.000
_cell.length_b   1.000
_cell.length_c   1.000
_cell.angle_alpha   90.00
_cell.angle_beta   90.00
_cell.angle_gamma   90.00
#
_symmetry.space_group_name_H-M   'P 1'
#
loop_
_entity.id
_entity.type
_entity.pdbx_description
1 polymer ?
#
loop_
_entity_poly.entity_id
_entity_poly.type
_entity_poly.pdbx_seq_one_letter_code
_entity_poly.pdbx_strand_id
1 'polypeptide(L)'
;MSVSNRTGKTAAGSGLWNYARHPQYSKETQELMKLMMQESRLTSFQQRQLNDRMKKGDSLPLKCNPTSSDDQKAPPPAPAPIKSLGVAGKPQLRSAELCRSGNAYEREKFRPRPIREYCITCTEPTMLNPDGSIMQPSTLPE
;
A
#
# COMPACT_ATOMS: atom_id res chain seq x y z
N MET A 1 -56.31 -22.72 -3.26
CA MET A 1 -55.78 -21.51 -2.61
C MET A 1 -54.27 -21.50 -2.85
N SER A 2 -53.79 -20.74 -3.83
CA SER A 2 -52.37 -20.76 -4.21
C SER A 2 -51.54 -19.85 -3.30
N VAL A 3 -50.51 -20.42 -2.71
CA VAL A 3 -49.53 -19.72 -1.86
C VAL A 3 -48.39 -19.26 -2.77
N SER A 4 -48.29 -17.94 -3.00
CA SER A 4 -47.18 -17.36 -3.77
C SER A 4 -46.17 -16.74 -2.81
N ASN A 5 -45.00 -17.37 -2.72
CA ASN A 5 -43.81 -16.88 -2.04
C ASN A 5 -43.32 -15.56 -2.66
N ARG A 6 -43.03 -14.55 -1.84
CA ARG A 6 -42.28 -13.35 -2.23
C ARG A 6 -40.82 -13.51 -1.84
N THR A 7 -40.02 -14.01 -2.76
CA THR A 7 -38.55 -13.90 -2.69
C THR A 7 -38.17 -12.43 -2.89
N GLY A 8 -37.59 -11.84 -1.85
CA GLY A 8 -37.06 -10.48 -1.90
C GLY A 8 -35.85 -10.42 -2.84
N LYS A 9 -35.90 -9.51 -3.82
CA LYS A 9 -34.75 -9.13 -4.65
C LYS A 9 -33.67 -8.52 -3.75
N THR A 10 -32.53 -9.18 -3.62
CA THR A 10 -31.31 -8.55 -3.07
C THR A 10 -30.85 -7.46 -4.03
N ALA A 11 -30.79 -6.21 -3.58
CA ALA A 11 -30.37 -5.08 -4.40
C ALA A 11 -28.91 -5.28 -4.87
N ALA A 12 -28.73 -5.29 -6.19
CA ALA A 12 -27.42 -5.24 -6.82
C ALA A 12 -26.77 -3.88 -6.53
N GLY A 13 -25.66 -3.89 -5.80
CA GLY A 13 -24.93 -2.66 -5.47
C GLY A 13 -23.90 -2.76 -4.33
N SER A 14 -23.77 -3.90 -3.66
CA SER A 14 -22.85 -4.04 -2.52
C SER A 14 -21.42 -4.38 -2.97
N GLY A 15 -20.71 -3.42 -3.54
CA GLY A 15 -19.25 -3.47 -3.73
C GLY A 15 -18.47 -3.20 -2.43
N LEU A 16 -17.21 -3.64 -2.40
CA LEU A 16 -16.22 -3.50 -1.30
C LEU A 16 -16.00 -2.06 -0.79
N TRP A 17 -16.47 -1.06 -1.54
CA TRP A 17 -16.33 0.37 -1.25
C TRP A 17 -17.62 1.05 -0.77
N ASN A 18 -18.65 0.28 -0.43
CA ASN A 18 -19.77 0.81 0.33
C ASN A 18 -19.33 1.04 1.77
N TYR A 19 -18.61 2.13 2.02
CA TYR A 19 -18.59 2.71 3.37
C TYR A 19 -20.05 2.89 3.76
N ALA A 20 -20.46 2.23 4.85
CA ALA A 20 -21.81 2.34 5.39
C ALA A 20 -22.14 3.83 5.47
N ARG A 21 -23.04 4.30 4.59
CA ARG A 21 -23.45 5.69 4.55
C ARG A 21 -23.89 6.04 5.97
N HIS A 22 -23.28 7.09 6.53
CA HIS A 22 -23.63 7.53 7.87
C HIS A 22 -25.16 7.68 7.96
N PRO A 23 -25.79 7.14 9.02
CA PRO A 23 -27.24 7.17 9.16
C PRO A 23 -27.72 8.62 9.11
N GLN A 24 -28.57 8.94 8.13
CA GLN A 24 -29.16 10.26 8.02
C GLN A 24 -30.27 10.41 9.06
N TYR A 25 -30.27 11.53 9.78
CA TYR A 25 -31.34 11.86 10.71
C TYR A 25 -32.67 12.06 9.98
N SER A 26 -33.77 11.48 10.51
CA SER A 26 -35.12 11.70 9.99
C SER A 26 -35.53 13.18 10.05
N LYS A 27 -36.44 13.60 9.18
CA LYS A 27 -36.95 14.99 9.17
C LYS A 27 -37.56 15.39 10.51
N GLU A 28 -38.35 14.48 11.10
CA GLU A 28 -38.94 14.65 12.42
C GLU A 28 -37.86 14.91 13.50
N THR A 29 -36.76 14.15 13.47
CA THR A 29 -35.64 14.35 14.40
C THR A 29 -34.95 15.71 14.20
N GLN A 30 -34.80 16.16 12.95
CA GLN A 30 -34.21 17.46 12.64
C GLN A 30 -35.09 18.62 13.13
N GLU A 31 -36.41 18.51 12.97
CA GLU A 31 -37.37 19.49 13.46
C GLU A 31 -37.40 19.54 14.99
N LEU A 32 -37.42 18.38 15.64
CA LEU A 32 -37.32 18.29 17.10
C LEU A 32 -36.03 18.96 17.61
N MET A 33 -34.89 18.65 17.01
CA MET A 33 -33.62 19.25 17.39
C MET A 33 -33.64 20.77 17.23
N LYS A 34 -34.26 21.28 16.16
CA LYS A 34 -34.42 22.72 15.94
C LYS A 34 -35.21 23.39 17.08
N LEU A 35 -36.31 22.77 17.52
CA LEU A 35 -37.08 23.26 18.67
C LEU A 35 -36.24 23.23 19.95
N MET A 36 -35.53 22.13 20.21
CA MET A 36 -34.66 22.03 21.39
C MET A 36 -33.57 23.10 21.41
N MET A 37 -32.93 23.38 20.27
CA MET A 37 -31.92 24.44 20.16
C MET A 37 -32.52 25.83 20.43
N GLN A 38 -33.76 26.07 20.00
CA GLN A 38 -34.47 27.33 20.22
C GLN A 38 -34.88 27.51 21.69
N GLU A 39 -35.44 26.46 22.31
CA GLU A 39 -35.88 26.50 23.72
C GLU A 39 -34.72 26.60 24.69
N SER A 40 -33.61 25.92 24.42
CA SER A 40 -32.38 26.00 25.24
C SER A 40 -31.58 27.29 25.01
N ARG A 41 -32.02 28.17 24.10
CA ARG A 41 -31.38 29.44 23.75
C ARG A 41 -29.89 29.27 23.41
N LEU A 42 -29.56 28.25 22.62
CA LEU A 42 -28.18 28.04 22.17
C LEU A 42 -27.66 29.23 21.38
N THR A 43 -26.37 29.50 21.49
CA THR A 43 -25.68 30.50 20.68
C THR A 43 -25.70 30.12 19.19
N SER A 44 -25.62 31.11 18.30
CA SER A 44 -25.54 30.86 16.85
C SER A 44 -24.39 29.92 16.47
N PHE A 45 -23.29 29.97 17.23
CA PHE A 45 -22.15 29.09 17.04
C PHE A 45 -22.49 27.62 17.35
N GLN A 46 -23.12 27.36 18.49
CA GLN A 46 -23.57 26.01 18.88
C GLN A 46 -24.61 25.46 17.90
N GLN A 47 -25.55 26.30 17.48
CA GLN A 47 -26.55 25.92 16.48
C GLN A 47 -25.89 25.50 15.15
N ARG A 48 -24.90 26.27 14.69
CA ARG A 48 -24.14 25.93 13.48
C ARG A 48 -23.42 24.59 13.62
N GLN A 49 -22.71 24.38 14.73
CA GLN A 49 -21.97 23.14 14.98
C GLN A 49 -22.88 21.90 14.98
N LEU A 50 -24.05 21.99 15.61
CA LEU A 50 -25.03 20.90 15.65
C LEU A 50 -25.64 20.64 14.26
N ASN A 51 -26.03 21.70 13.55
CA ASN A 51 -26.58 21.59 12.19
C ASN A 51 -25.58 20.97 11.21
N ASP A 52 -24.31 21.33 11.30
CA ASP A 52 -23.27 20.80 10.42
C ASP A 52 -23.04 19.29 10.65
N ARG A 53 -23.08 18.83 11.91
CA ARG A 53 -22.98 17.40 12.24
C ARG A 53 -24.21 16.61 11.76
N MET A 54 -25.41 17.15 11.95
CA MET A 54 -26.64 16.53 11.46
C MET A 54 -26.64 16.38 9.93
N LYS A 55 -26.15 17.37 9.18
CA LYS A 55 -26.02 17.29 7.72
C LYS A 55 -25.01 16.25 7.26
N LYS A 56 -23.91 16.08 8.01
CA LYS A 56 -22.88 15.07 7.73
C LYS A 56 -23.31 13.65 8.10
N GLY A 57 -24.34 13.50 8.94
CA GLY A 57 -24.75 12.21 9.49
C GLY A 57 -23.85 11.73 10.64
N ASP A 58 -23.05 12.63 11.20
CA ASP A 58 -22.20 12.33 12.35
C ASP A 58 -23.02 12.25 13.64
N SER A 59 -22.55 11.47 14.61
CA SER A 59 -23.16 11.43 15.93
C SER A 59 -23.17 12.81 16.60
N LEU A 60 -24.28 13.13 17.27
CA LEU A 60 -24.42 14.37 18.04
C LEU A 60 -23.37 14.45 19.16
N PRO A 61 -22.75 15.62 19.37
CA PRO A 61 -21.74 15.81 20.40
C PRO A 61 -22.37 15.81 21.80
N LEU A 62 -21.68 15.19 22.77
CA LEU A 62 -22.08 15.26 24.18
C LEU A 62 -21.81 16.64 24.81
N LYS A 63 -20.87 17.40 24.23
CA LYS A 63 -20.48 18.74 24.70
C LYS A 63 -20.27 19.65 23.50
N CYS A 64 -20.79 20.88 23.57
CA CYS A 64 -20.56 21.94 22.59
C CYS A 64 -19.83 23.09 23.26
N ASN A 65 -18.80 23.64 22.59
CA ASN A 65 -18.09 24.81 23.10
C ASN A 65 -18.99 26.05 23.03
N PRO A 66 -19.01 26.91 24.07
CA PRO A 66 -19.94 28.03 24.13
C PRO A 66 -19.60 29.19 23.18
N THR A 67 -18.33 29.38 22.80
CA THR A 67 -17.90 30.62 22.11
C THR A 67 -16.79 30.43 21.08
N SER A 68 -16.36 29.20 20.79
CA SER A 68 -15.20 28.99 19.91
C SER A 68 -15.31 27.76 19.03
N SER A 69 -14.88 27.94 17.76
CA SER A 69 -14.55 26.88 16.79
C SER A 69 -13.25 26.17 17.08
N ASP A 70 -12.52 26.60 18.11
CA ASP A 70 -11.37 25.86 18.59
C ASP A 70 -11.89 24.53 19.16
N ASP A 71 -11.74 23.47 18.36
CA ASP A 71 -11.85 22.11 18.85
C ASP A 71 -10.85 22.03 19.98
N GLN A 72 -11.32 21.86 21.24
CA GLN A 72 -10.43 21.68 22.38
C GLN A 72 -9.47 20.57 22.02
N LYS A 73 -8.25 20.95 21.62
CA LYS A 73 -7.24 20.02 21.15
C LYS A 73 -7.07 19.04 22.30
N ALA A 74 -7.44 17.79 22.06
CA ALA A 74 -7.21 16.74 23.03
C ALA A 74 -5.76 16.91 23.52
N PRO A 75 -5.51 16.91 24.84
CA PRO A 75 -4.17 17.11 25.36
C PRO A 75 -3.26 16.18 24.56
N PRO A 76 -2.12 16.69 24.05
CA PRO A 76 -1.25 15.88 23.21
C PRO A 76 -1.00 14.56 23.95
N PRO A 77 -1.18 13.40 23.29
CA PRO A 77 -0.97 12.13 23.94
C PRO A 77 0.40 12.18 24.61
N ALA A 78 0.46 11.79 25.89
CA ALA A 78 1.72 11.71 26.62
C ALA A 78 2.75 11.01 25.72
N PRO A 79 3.99 11.50 25.63
CA PRO A 79 4.98 10.91 24.75
C PRO A 79 5.06 9.42 25.08
N ALA A 80 4.57 8.59 24.16
CA ALA A 80 4.73 7.15 24.28
C ALA A 80 6.23 6.91 24.43
N PRO A 81 6.67 6.02 25.34
CA PRO A 81 8.06 5.59 25.36
C PRO A 81 8.40 5.21 23.92
N ILE A 82 9.39 5.89 23.34
CA ILE A 82 9.89 5.57 22.02
C ILE A 82 10.47 4.16 22.16
N LYS A 83 9.63 3.16 21.96
CA LYS A 83 10.09 1.85 21.55
C LYS A 83 10.74 2.17 20.23
N SER A 84 12.07 2.19 20.20
CA SER A 84 12.82 2.21 18.96
C SER A 84 12.29 1.03 18.14
N LEU A 85 11.28 1.30 17.31
CA LEU A 85 10.85 0.38 16.29
C LEU A 85 12.08 0.26 15.43
N GLY A 86 12.85 -0.80 15.68
CA GLY A 86 14.03 -1.17 14.90
C GLY A 86 13.60 -1.03 13.46
N VAL A 87 14.25 -0.10 12.76
CA VAL A 87 13.73 0.60 11.61
C VAL A 87 13.20 -0.39 10.55
N ALA A 88 11.91 -0.69 10.64
CA ALA A 88 11.18 -1.47 9.65
C ALA A 88 10.87 -0.52 8.49
N GLY A 89 11.89 -0.23 7.68
CA GLY A 89 11.71 0.67 6.53
C GLY A 89 12.95 1.41 6.04
N LYS A 90 14.16 1.15 6.55
CA LYS A 90 15.36 1.60 5.86
C LYS A 90 15.62 0.61 4.73
N PRO A 91 15.53 1.00 3.45
CA PRO A 91 16.09 0.18 2.39
C PRO A 91 17.57 0.00 2.73
N GLN A 92 17.98 -1.24 3.01
CA GLN A 92 19.35 -1.55 3.33
C GLN A 92 20.20 -1.31 2.09
N LEU A 93 20.85 -0.14 2.04
CA LEU A 93 21.84 0.13 1.01
C LEU A 93 22.95 -0.93 1.13
N ARG A 94 23.34 -1.52 0.00
CA ARG A 94 24.48 -2.44 -0.04
C ARG A 94 25.75 -1.66 0.27
N SER A 95 26.67 -2.28 1.02
CA SER A 95 27.98 -1.68 1.27
C SER A 95 28.74 -1.51 -0.04
N ALA A 96 29.65 -0.54 -0.08
CA ALA A 96 30.45 -0.27 -1.26
C ALA A 96 31.32 -1.48 -1.68
N GLU A 97 31.68 -2.33 -0.72
CA GLU A 97 32.37 -3.60 -0.95
C GLU A 97 31.48 -4.63 -1.65
N LEU A 98 30.24 -4.84 -1.17
CA LEU A 98 29.27 -5.75 -1.81
C LEU A 98 28.89 -5.30 -3.22
N CYS A 99 28.85 -3.98 -3.48
CA CYS A 99 28.62 -3.47 -4.83
C CYS A 99 29.80 -3.76 -5.77
N ARG A 100 31.03 -3.87 -5.24
CA ARG A 100 32.26 -4.08 -6.03
C ARG A 100 32.75 -5.53 -6.08
N SER A 101 32.25 -6.42 -5.22
CA SER A 101 32.72 -7.81 -5.12
C SER A 101 32.42 -8.66 -6.35
N GLY A 102 31.51 -8.22 -7.22
CA GLY A 102 31.21 -8.87 -8.50
C GLY A 102 31.97 -8.26 -9.67
N ASN A 103 32.00 -8.98 -10.78
CA ASN A 103 32.54 -8.53 -12.07
C ASN A 103 31.56 -7.67 -12.89
N ALA A 104 30.48 -7.16 -12.28
CA ALA A 104 29.42 -6.43 -12.97
C ALA A 104 29.90 -5.13 -13.67
N TYR A 105 31.04 -4.60 -13.23
CA TYR A 105 31.67 -3.40 -13.81
C TYR A 105 32.87 -3.73 -14.69
N GLU A 106 33.25 -5.00 -14.81
CA GLU A 106 34.33 -5.41 -15.70
C GLU A 106 33.82 -5.43 -17.15
N ARG A 107 34.52 -4.71 -18.03
CA ARG A 107 34.19 -4.66 -19.45
C ARG A 107 34.99 -5.71 -20.19
N GLU A 108 34.37 -6.39 -21.15
CA GLU A 108 35.11 -7.29 -22.02
C GLU A 108 36.23 -6.52 -22.72
N LYS A 109 37.43 -7.09 -22.68
CA LYS A 109 38.58 -6.54 -23.39
C LYS A 109 38.30 -6.68 -24.88
N PHE A 110 38.44 -5.58 -25.63
CA PHE A 110 38.32 -5.61 -27.07
C PHE A 110 39.26 -6.67 -27.67
N ARG A 111 38.68 -7.64 -28.39
CA ARG A 111 39.42 -8.64 -29.14
C ARG A 111 39.33 -8.26 -30.61
N PRO A 112 40.41 -7.75 -31.23
CA PRO A 112 40.39 -7.47 -32.65
C PRO A 112 40.08 -8.76 -33.40
N ARG A 113 39.04 -8.73 -34.22
CA ARG A 113 38.76 -9.84 -35.14
C ARG A 113 39.77 -9.78 -36.28
N PRO A 114 40.18 -10.95 -36.82
CA PRO A 114 40.90 -10.98 -38.07
C PRO A 114 40.13 -10.14 -39.10
N ILE A 115 40.81 -9.14 -39.63
CA ILE A 115 40.32 -8.37 -40.78
C ILE A 115 40.13 -9.39 -41.90
N ARG A 116 39.05 -9.28 -42.68
CA ARG A 116 38.71 -10.24 -43.73
C ARG A 116 39.75 -10.21 -44.85
N GLU A 117 40.82 -10.95 -44.63
CA GLU A 117 41.75 -11.44 -45.63
C GLU A 117 42.04 -12.88 -45.18
N TYR A 118 41.22 -13.81 -45.70
CA TYR A 118 41.32 -15.29 -45.70
C TYR A 118 41.59 -16.05 -44.38
N CYS A 119 40.61 -16.89 -44.00
CA CYS A 119 40.69 -17.90 -42.95
C CYS A 119 41.77 -18.95 -43.28
N ILE A 120 42.82 -19.04 -42.45
CA ILE A 120 43.74 -20.18 -42.45
C ILE A 120 43.59 -20.85 -41.09
N THR A 121 43.17 -22.11 -41.13
CA THR A 121 43.14 -23.09 -40.04
C THR A 121 42.21 -22.79 -38.86
N CYS A 122 40.95 -23.19 -39.02
CA CYS A 122 40.24 -23.83 -37.92
C CYS A 122 41.06 -25.07 -37.50
N THR A 123 41.72 -25.03 -36.36
CA THR A 123 42.27 -26.24 -35.73
C THR A 123 41.69 -26.29 -34.33
N GLU A 124 40.79 -27.26 -34.10
CA GLU A 124 40.37 -27.61 -32.74
C GLU A 124 41.61 -28.02 -31.93
N PRO A 125 41.78 -27.54 -30.69
CA PRO A 125 42.89 -27.99 -29.87
C PRO A 125 42.55 -29.39 -29.32
N THR A 126 43.21 -30.42 -29.85
CA THR A 126 43.24 -31.75 -29.23
C THR A 126 43.84 -31.63 -27.83
N MET A 127 43.04 -31.87 -26.80
CA MET A 127 43.50 -31.92 -25.41
C MET A 127 44.28 -33.22 -25.19
N LEU A 128 45.61 -33.12 -25.13
CA LEU A 128 46.53 -34.21 -24.81
C LEU A 128 46.68 -34.35 -23.28
N ASN A 129 46.77 -35.58 -22.79
CA ASN A 129 47.17 -35.85 -21.41
C ASN A 129 48.65 -35.48 -21.18
N PRO A 130 49.10 -35.22 -19.93
CA PRO A 130 50.47 -34.79 -19.64
C PRO A 130 51.56 -35.83 -19.98
N ASP A 131 51.19 -37.09 -20.22
CA ASP A 131 52.03 -38.18 -20.74
C ASP A 131 52.04 -38.28 -22.27
N GLY A 132 51.31 -37.40 -22.97
CA GLY A 132 51.30 -37.30 -24.43
C GLY A 132 50.34 -38.25 -25.16
N SER A 133 49.51 -39.01 -24.44
CA SER A 133 48.49 -39.87 -25.06
C SER A 133 47.19 -39.11 -25.37
N ILE A 134 46.57 -39.41 -26.51
CA ILE A 134 45.26 -38.86 -26.94
C ILE A 134 44.16 -39.44 -26.05
N MET A 135 43.33 -38.59 -25.41
CA MET A 135 42.13 -39.06 -24.70
C MET A 135 41.14 -39.70 -25.69
N GLN A 136 40.95 -41.01 -25.60
CA GLN A 136 39.86 -41.72 -26.27
C GLN A 136 38.55 -41.49 -25.48
N PRO A 137 37.45 -41.07 -26.11
CA PRO A 137 36.18 -40.86 -25.42
C PRO A 137 35.62 -42.19 -24.92
N SER A 138 35.36 -42.29 -23.63
CA SER A 138 34.78 -43.47 -22.99
C SER A 138 33.32 -43.65 -23.43
N THR A 139 33.04 -44.71 -24.19
CA THR A 139 31.68 -45.12 -24.53
C THR A 139 30.95 -45.59 -23.26
N LEU A 140 29.85 -44.94 -22.89
CA LEU A 140 28.92 -45.44 -21.87
C LEU A 140 28.25 -46.74 -22.37
N PRO A 141 28.14 -47.80 -21.54
CA PRO A 141 27.26 -48.92 -21.84
C PRO A 141 25.78 -48.58 -21.55
N GLU A 142 24.90 -49.16 -22.35
CA GLU A 142 23.43 -49.12 -22.26
C GLU A 142 22.89 -49.96 -21.09
#